data_AF-A0A833QYF9-F1
#
_entry.id   AF-A0A833QYF9-F1
#
_cell.length_a   1.000
_cell.length_b   1.000
_cell.length_c   1.000
_cell.angle_alpha   90.00
_cell.angle_beta   90.00
_cell.angle_gamma   90.00
#
_symmetry.space_group_name_H-M   'P 1'
#
loop_
_entity.id
_entity.type
_entity.pdbx_description
1 polymer ?
#
loop_
_entity_poly.entity_id
_entity_poly.type
_entity_poly.pdbx_seq_one_letter_code
_entity_poly.pdbx_strand_id
1 'polypeptide(L)'
;MIGLDQIRGDFAKWRKKGYEANCCLCDRAGRYGARYRYRGGGALSGSSSSRSSLSVTSPYFNLISLFLLCTMLGLTKELRSMNQRIFGDVPCKIDLLTSVDNLIEPENYINFTRFSLNYITQDRYSYNYNNSNVPQFGGQQTLEDRENSYHAKNQMLHCGFVRGNTSHYKSGFDINEKDKEIMNNCTVVVSSCIFGNSDFLRRPTKHKMGTYTKTNVCFMIFMDALTLAKLSTEGNVPDENGKIGLWRVILVKNLPYIDMRKTGKVPKFLSHRLFPSARYSIWVDSKMRVNADPMLIIEYFLWRKGAEYAISRHYDRSCVWEEVLQNKRLNKYNHTLIDEQFNYYRSDGLVRFNQSDSNSPLPSFVPEGSFIVRAHTPMSNLFSCLWFNEVNHFTSRDQLSFAYTYLKLRRLNPDKPFYFNMFMDCERRAVAKLFHHRTQQLVPPPVTP
;
A
#
# COMPACT_ATOMS: atom_id res chain seq x y z
N MET A 1 19.36 -30.68 30.64
CA MET A 1 19.57 -29.52 29.76
C MET A 1 19.84 -30.06 28.36
N ILE A 2 18.96 -29.81 27.40
CA ILE A 2 19.16 -30.20 26.00
C ILE A 2 19.87 -29.03 25.33
N GLY A 3 21.04 -29.25 24.74
CA GLY A 3 21.85 -28.21 24.12
C GLY A 3 21.16 -27.59 22.90
N LEU A 4 21.38 -26.29 22.70
CA LEU A 4 20.85 -25.48 21.58
C LEU A 4 21.12 -26.10 20.20
N ASP A 5 22.18 -26.89 20.05
CA ASP A 5 22.53 -27.56 18.80
C ASP A 5 21.63 -28.77 18.48
N GLN A 6 21.09 -29.44 19.51
CA GLN A 6 20.12 -30.52 19.32
C GLN A 6 18.78 -29.96 18.77
N ILE A 7 18.37 -28.80 19.28
CA ILE A 7 17.15 -28.09 18.85
C ILE A 7 17.25 -27.63 17.40
N ARG A 8 18.44 -27.18 16.97
CA ARG A 8 18.71 -26.83 15.56
C ARG A 8 18.69 -28.05 14.63
N GLY A 9 19.23 -29.18 15.09
CA GLY A 9 19.21 -30.44 14.35
C GLY A 9 17.79 -30.98 14.11
N ASP A 10 16.93 -30.90 15.13
CA ASP A 10 15.54 -31.38 15.04
C ASP A 10 14.65 -30.47 14.18
N PHE A 11 14.91 -29.15 14.17
CA PHE A 11 14.27 -28.20 13.26
C PHE A 11 14.59 -28.47 11.78
N ALA A 12 15.83 -28.88 11.47
CA ALA A 12 16.24 -29.25 10.12
C ALA A 12 15.55 -30.55 9.65
N LYS A 13 15.28 -31.48 10.57
CA LYS A 13 14.52 -32.72 10.30
C LYS A 13 13.03 -32.44 10.06
N TRP A 14 12.42 -31.51 10.78
CA TRP A 14 11.03 -31.11 10.60
C TRP A 14 10.79 -30.46 9.22
N ARG A 15 11.76 -29.68 8.73
CA ARG A 15 11.72 -29.04 7.40
C ARG A 15 11.67 -30.01 6.21
N LYS A 16 12.09 -31.27 6.39
CA LYS A 16 12.19 -32.29 5.33
C LYS A 16 10.95 -33.18 5.19
N LYS A 17 10.02 -33.17 6.15
CA LYS A 17 8.78 -33.96 6.09
C LYS A 17 7.57 -33.02 6.08
N GLY A 18 7.11 -32.67 4.88
CA GLY A 18 5.94 -31.82 4.68
C GLY A 18 4.67 -32.46 5.22
N TYR A 19 4.28 -32.10 6.43
CA TYR A 19 2.98 -32.43 7.00
C TYR A 19 2.11 -31.17 7.03
N GLU A 20 1.13 -31.13 6.13
CA GLU A 20 -0.01 -30.22 6.24
C GLU A 20 -0.94 -30.74 7.34
N ALA A 21 -1.28 -29.88 8.31
CA ALA A 21 -2.30 -30.18 9.31
C ALA A 21 -3.32 -29.03 9.32
N ASN A 22 -4.52 -29.32 8.80
CA ASN A 22 -5.72 -28.53 9.01
C ASN A 22 -6.28 -28.83 10.41
N CYS A 23 -6.59 -27.82 11.24
CA CYS A 23 -7.72 -27.91 12.17
C CYS A 23 -8.12 -26.59 12.84
N CYS A 24 -9.44 -26.48 13.01
CA CYS A 24 -10.21 -25.51 13.80
C CYS A 24 -10.10 -25.77 15.32
N LEU A 25 -10.56 -24.78 16.11
CA LEU A 25 -10.84 -24.75 17.57
C LEU A 25 -9.76 -24.12 18.45
N CYS A 26 -10.06 -22.91 18.94
CA CYS A 26 -10.11 -22.61 20.38
C CYS A 26 -10.68 -21.19 20.59
N ASP A 27 -11.97 -21.11 20.87
CA ASP A 27 -12.59 -20.02 21.62
C ASP A 27 -12.88 -20.53 23.05
N ARG A 28 -12.77 -19.65 24.05
CA ARG A 28 -12.90 -19.88 25.51
C ARG A 28 -11.73 -20.54 26.25
N ALA A 29 -10.81 -19.70 26.77
CA ALA A 29 -10.20 -19.91 28.09
C ALA A 29 -9.56 -18.60 28.60
N GLY A 30 -10.40 -17.62 28.93
CA GLY A 30 -9.99 -16.39 29.61
C GLY A 30 -10.88 -16.15 30.80
N ARG A 31 -10.76 -16.99 31.84
CA ARG A 31 -11.36 -16.73 33.15
C ARG A 31 -10.72 -17.64 34.21
N TYR A 32 -10.35 -17.00 35.33
CA TYR A 32 -9.81 -17.53 36.59
C TYR A 32 -8.28 -17.70 36.68
N GLY A 33 -7.67 -16.78 37.43
CA GLY A 33 -6.32 -16.92 37.96
C GLY A 33 -6.29 -17.81 39.20
N ALA A 34 -5.12 -18.41 39.45
CA ALA A 34 -4.78 -18.99 40.74
C ALA A 34 -3.26 -18.99 40.94
N ARG A 35 -2.82 -18.44 42.08
CA ARG A 35 -1.47 -18.55 42.65
C ARG A 35 -1.21 -20.00 43.08
N TYR A 36 0.01 -20.51 42.92
CA TYR A 36 0.49 -21.61 43.76
C TYR A 36 1.92 -21.41 44.26
N ARG A 37 2.06 -21.59 45.59
CA ARG A 37 3.27 -21.61 46.43
C ARG A 37 4.07 -22.89 46.18
N TYR A 38 5.39 -22.78 46.24
CA TYR A 38 6.33 -23.91 46.30
C TYR A 38 6.56 -24.34 47.76
N ARG A 39 6.51 -25.65 48.05
CA ARG A 39 7.02 -26.24 49.30
C ARG A 39 7.64 -27.62 49.03
N GLY A 40 8.95 -27.69 49.25
CA GLY A 40 9.75 -28.77 49.84
C GLY A 40 9.60 -30.24 49.40
N GLY A 41 10.68 -30.77 48.81
CA GLY A 41 11.57 -31.77 49.43
C GLY A 41 11.13 -33.25 49.47
N GLY A 42 11.95 -34.15 48.91
CA GLY A 42 11.85 -35.59 49.14
C GLY A 42 12.67 -36.50 48.20
N ALA A 43 13.84 -36.89 48.69
CA ALA A 43 14.74 -38.04 48.45
C ALA A 43 14.68 -38.98 47.20
N LEU A 44 15.93 -39.27 46.80
CA LEU A 44 16.59 -40.33 46.01
C LEU A 44 16.05 -41.79 45.98
N SER A 45 16.48 -42.44 44.89
CA SER A 45 16.89 -43.86 44.72
C SER A 45 15.90 -44.83 44.06
N GLY A 46 16.41 -45.67 43.15
CA GLY A 46 15.71 -46.87 42.67
C GLY A 46 15.89 -47.19 41.18
N SER A 47 16.58 -48.29 40.92
CA SER A 47 16.97 -48.86 39.63
C SER A 47 15.85 -49.60 38.87
N SER A 48 16.17 -49.93 37.61
CA SER A 48 15.68 -51.05 36.80
C SER A 48 14.38 -50.90 35.98
N SER A 49 14.62 -50.80 34.66
CA SER A 49 13.88 -51.33 33.52
C SER A 49 12.47 -51.90 33.75
N SER A 50 11.48 -51.24 33.15
CA SER A 50 10.52 -51.91 32.28
C SER A 50 10.01 -50.91 31.23
N ARG A 51 10.08 -51.32 29.96
CA ARG A 51 9.42 -50.63 28.86
C ARG A 51 7.91 -50.85 29.02
N SER A 52 7.18 -49.80 29.37
CA SER A 52 5.77 -49.68 29.03
C SER A 52 5.60 -48.43 28.16
N SER A 53 5.37 -48.68 26.89
CA SER A 53 4.99 -47.71 25.86
C SER A 53 3.74 -46.94 26.29
N LEU A 54 3.91 -45.67 26.66
CA LEU A 54 2.86 -44.67 26.52
C LEU A 54 3.11 -43.90 25.23
N SER A 55 2.54 -44.43 24.14
CA SER A 55 2.29 -43.66 22.94
C SER A 55 1.22 -42.62 23.27
N VAL A 56 1.63 -41.36 23.43
CA VAL A 56 0.70 -40.23 23.34
C VAL A 56 1.14 -39.38 22.16
N THR A 57 0.67 -39.79 21.00
CA THR A 57 0.64 -39.00 19.76
C THR A 57 -0.36 -37.86 19.95
N SER A 58 0.11 -36.68 20.34
CA SER A 58 -0.67 -35.45 20.16
C SER A 58 0.27 -34.30 19.72
N PRO A 59 0.18 -33.82 18.47
CA PRO A 59 1.00 -32.70 17.99
C PRO A 59 0.63 -31.35 18.66
N TYR A 60 -0.47 -31.29 19.42
CA TYR A 60 -0.98 -30.07 20.05
C TYR A 60 -0.20 -29.65 21.30
N PHE A 61 0.41 -30.59 22.03
CA PHE A 61 1.16 -30.29 23.26
C PHE A 61 2.48 -29.55 22.99
N ASN A 62 3.06 -29.74 21.79
CA ASN A 62 4.32 -29.11 21.39
C ASN A 62 4.17 -27.64 21.00
N LEU A 63 3.03 -27.25 20.40
CA LEU A 63 2.81 -25.86 19.95
C LEU A 63 2.58 -24.90 21.12
N ILE A 64 1.75 -25.30 22.09
CA ILE A 64 1.49 -24.47 23.29
C ILE A 64 2.76 -24.33 24.13
N SER A 65 3.51 -25.41 24.28
CA SER A 65 4.79 -25.41 25.01
C SER A 65 5.84 -24.51 24.31
N LEU A 66 5.92 -24.55 22.99
CA LEU A 66 6.82 -23.69 22.21
C LEU A 66 6.40 -22.21 22.25
N PHE A 67 5.09 -21.94 22.28
CA PHE A 67 4.54 -20.59 22.39
C PHE A 67 4.84 -19.98 23.77
N LEU A 68 4.64 -20.76 24.83
CA LEU A 68 5.02 -20.42 26.21
C LEU A 68 6.53 -20.23 26.36
N LEU A 69 7.34 -21.09 25.75
CA LEU A 69 8.79 -20.99 25.80
C LEU A 69 9.29 -19.71 25.10
N CYS A 70 8.73 -19.38 23.93
CA CYS A 70 9.11 -18.16 23.21
C CYS A 70 8.63 -16.88 23.92
N THR A 71 7.51 -16.92 24.65
CA THR A 71 7.05 -15.77 25.46
C THR A 71 7.94 -15.57 26.67
N MET A 72 8.33 -16.66 27.35
CA MET A 72 9.27 -16.63 28.48
C MET A 72 10.68 -16.17 28.08
N LEU A 73 11.10 -16.43 26.84
CA LEU A 73 12.41 -16.03 26.30
C LEU A 73 12.40 -14.65 25.61
N GLY A 74 11.27 -13.91 25.61
CA GLY A 74 11.17 -12.60 24.96
C GLY A 74 11.27 -12.63 23.43
N LEU A 75 11.13 -13.80 22.81
CA LEU A 75 11.22 -14.05 21.36
C LEU A 75 9.92 -13.67 20.63
N THR A 76 9.41 -12.47 20.93
CA THR A 76 8.13 -11.93 20.39
C THR A 76 8.10 -11.88 18.86
N LYS A 77 9.26 -11.71 18.22
CA LYS A 77 9.42 -11.68 16.76
C LYS A 77 9.28 -13.06 16.12
N GLU A 78 9.81 -14.11 16.75
CA GLU A 78 9.69 -15.49 16.28
C GLU A 78 8.27 -15.99 16.50
N LEU A 79 7.63 -15.60 17.60
CA LEU A 79 6.20 -15.81 17.85
C LEU A 79 5.30 -15.16 16.80
N ARG A 80 5.53 -13.89 16.43
CA ARG A 80 4.79 -13.24 15.33
C ARG A 80 5.01 -13.95 14.00
N SER A 81 6.25 -14.32 13.68
CA SER A 81 6.57 -15.06 12.45
C SER A 81 5.97 -16.47 12.43
N MET A 82 5.90 -17.14 13.58
CA MET A 82 5.25 -18.44 13.71
C MET A 82 3.74 -18.32 13.63
N ASN A 83 3.12 -17.32 14.28
CA ASN A 83 1.69 -17.04 14.13
C ASN A 83 1.31 -16.74 12.68
N GLN A 84 2.09 -15.95 11.94
CA GLN A 84 1.85 -15.70 10.51
C GLN A 84 2.03 -16.95 9.63
N ARG A 85 2.87 -17.91 10.03
CA ARG A 85 3.10 -19.15 9.26
C ARG A 85 2.10 -20.25 9.59
N ILE A 86 1.62 -20.32 10.84
CA ILE A 86 0.69 -21.33 11.34
C ILE A 86 -0.76 -20.87 11.12
N PHE A 87 -1.04 -19.58 11.33
CA PHE A 87 -2.31 -18.92 11.03
C PHE A 87 -2.12 -17.96 9.85
N GLY A 88 -1.59 -18.46 8.73
CA GLY A 88 -1.60 -17.69 7.48
C GLY A 88 -3.01 -17.11 7.31
N ASP A 89 -3.11 -15.77 7.38
CA ASP A 89 -4.35 -15.00 7.52
C ASP A 89 -5.54 -15.75 6.93
N VAL A 90 -6.47 -16.19 7.78
CA VAL A 90 -7.72 -16.82 7.34
C VAL A 90 -8.26 -15.99 6.17
N PRO A 91 -8.44 -16.58 4.98
CA PRO A 91 -8.82 -15.81 3.82
C PRO A 91 -10.13 -15.11 4.13
N CYS A 92 -10.13 -13.78 4.00
CA CYS A 92 -11.34 -13.01 4.23
C CYS A 92 -12.36 -13.41 3.17
N LYS A 93 -13.51 -13.89 3.63
CA LYS A 93 -14.65 -14.16 2.76
C LYS A 93 -15.22 -12.82 2.34
N ILE A 94 -14.76 -12.30 1.20
CA ILE A 94 -15.40 -11.18 0.54
C ILE A 94 -16.54 -11.72 -0.32
N ASP A 95 -17.71 -11.12 -0.19
CA ASP A 95 -18.91 -11.52 -0.91
C ASP A 95 -19.21 -10.50 -2.02
N LEU A 96 -18.45 -10.59 -3.12
CA LEU A 96 -18.71 -9.77 -4.29
C LEU A 96 -20.02 -10.21 -4.95
N LEU A 97 -20.79 -9.27 -5.51
CA LEU A 97 -21.97 -9.63 -6.29
C LEU A 97 -21.57 -10.51 -7.48
N THR A 98 -22.49 -11.33 -7.96
CA THR A 98 -22.25 -12.30 -9.03
C THR A 98 -22.21 -11.67 -10.42
N SER A 99 -22.84 -10.51 -10.60
CA SER A 99 -22.87 -9.75 -11.86
C SER A 99 -22.80 -8.24 -11.63
N VAL A 100 -22.40 -7.52 -12.68
CA VAL A 100 -22.37 -6.05 -12.76
C VAL A 100 -23.66 -5.45 -13.32
N ASP A 101 -24.58 -6.28 -13.84
CA ASP A 101 -25.75 -5.81 -14.61
C ASP A 101 -26.78 -5.01 -13.77
N ASN A 102 -26.88 -5.32 -12.47
CA ASN A 102 -27.84 -4.71 -11.55
C ASN A 102 -27.18 -3.76 -10.54
N LEU A 103 -26.00 -3.23 -10.89
CA LEU A 103 -25.30 -2.28 -10.04
C LEU A 103 -26.01 -0.93 -10.03
N ILE A 104 -26.48 -0.53 -8.86
CA ILE A 104 -27.08 0.78 -8.62
C ILE A 104 -26.02 1.64 -7.94
N GLU A 105 -25.51 2.63 -8.67
CA GLU A 105 -24.60 3.62 -8.11
C GLU A 105 -25.36 4.48 -7.08
N PRO A 106 -24.84 4.67 -5.86
CA PRO A 106 -25.51 5.51 -4.86
C PRO A 106 -25.61 6.97 -5.32
N GLU A 107 -26.81 7.55 -5.24
CA GLU A 107 -27.12 8.92 -5.69
C GLU A 107 -26.30 10.01 -4.96
N ASN A 108 -25.77 9.71 -3.77
CA ASN A 108 -25.27 10.71 -2.81
C ASN A 108 -23.74 10.85 -2.68
N TYR A 109 -22.93 10.27 -3.58
CA TYR A 109 -21.46 10.49 -3.58
C TYR A 109 -21.07 11.98 -3.71
N ILE A 110 -21.92 12.80 -4.31
CA ILE A 110 -21.70 14.23 -4.54
C ILE A 110 -21.91 15.07 -3.25
N ASN A 111 -22.57 14.52 -2.22
CA ASN A 111 -22.92 15.25 -1.01
C ASN A 111 -21.92 15.09 0.16
N PHE A 112 -20.80 14.37 -0.01
CA PHE A 112 -19.84 14.18 1.09
C PHE A 112 -19.32 15.51 1.65
N THR A 113 -18.89 16.42 0.77
CA THR A 113 -18.46 17.78 1.14
C THR A 113 -18.64 18.71 -0.06
N ARG A 114 -19.01 19.98 0.18
CA ARG A 114 -19.21 21.00 -0.87
C ARG A 114 -18.10 22.05 -0.82
N PHE A 115 -17.02 21.80 -1.56
CA PHE A 115 -15.99 22.80 -1.88
C PHE A 115 -15.34 22.46 -3.23
N SER A 116 -14.69 23.44 -3.85
CA SER A 116 -13.98 23.28 -5.12
C SER A 116 -12.47 23.29 -4.94
N LEU A 117 -11.80 22.42 -5.71
CA LEU A 117 -10.35 22.40 -5.80
C LEU A 117 -9.94 22.88 -7.18
N ASN A 118 -9.10 23.92 -7.20
CA ASN A 118 -8.32 24.29 -8.37
C ASN A 118 -6.86 23.94 -8.12
N TYR A 119 -6.07 23.86 -9.18
CA TYR A 119 -4.68 23.45 -9.09
C TYR A 119 -3.76 24.50 -9.66
N ILE A 120 -2.64 24.71 -8.99
CA ILE A 120 -1.57 25.57 -9.49
C ILE A 120 -0.96 24.88 -10.72
N THR A 121 -0.93 25.58 -11.84
CA THR A 121 -0.42 25.09 -13.13
C THR A 121 0.87 25.78 -13.56
N GLN A 122 1.19 26.92 -12.95
CA GLN A 122 2.38 27.72 -13.24
C GLN A 122 2.96 28.26 -11.93
N ASP A 123 4.29 28.21 -11.82
CA ASP A 123 4.98 28.68 -10.63
C ASP A 123 4.90 30.22 -10.51
N ARG A 124 4.80 30.74 -9.28
CA ARG A 124 4.64 32.18 -9.03
C ARG A 124 5.97 32.94 -9.02
N TYR A 125 7.09 32.23 -8.91
CA TYR A 125 8.40 32.84 -8.77
C TYR A 125 9.18 32.92 -10.09
N SER A 126 9.77 34.08 -10.37
CA SER A 126 10.68 34.30 -11.49
C SER A 126 11.98 33.53 -11.26
N TYR A 127 12.35 32.67 -12.21
CA TYR A 127 13.59 31.89 -12.12
C TYR A 127 14.78 32.78 -12.47
N ASN A 128 15.62 33.10 -11.47
CA ASN A 128 16.94 33.70 -11.72
C ASN A 128 17.96 32.60 -11.94
N TYR A 129 18.71 32.69 -13.05
CA TYR A 129 19.72 31.70 -13.49
C TYR A 129 20.83 31.43 -12.45
N ASN A 130 21.00 32.33 -11.48
CA ASN A 130 22.02 32.27 -10.44
C ASN A 130 21.57 31.55 -9.15
N ASN A 131 20.29 31.20 -9.01
CA ASN A 131 19.80 30.38 -7.90
C ASN A 131 19.54 28.96 -8.40
N SER A 132 19.93 27.97 -7.61
CA SER A 132 19.82 26.52 -7.82
C SER A 132 18.38 25.97 -7.96
N ASN A 133 17.41 26.84 -8.23
CA ASN A 133 15.99 26.57 -8.21
C ASN A 133 15.54 25.99 -9.55
N VAL A 134 15.88 24.73 -9.81
CA VAL A 134 15.32 23.96 -10.93
C VAL A 134 13.79 23.86 -10.74
N PRO A 135 12.97 24.08 -11.79
CA PRO A 135 11.53 23.89 -11.72
C PRO A 135 11.18 22.51 -11.19
N GLN A 136 10.40 22.47 -10.10
CA GLN A 136 9.99 21.20 -9.48
C GLN A 136 8.62 20.79 -10.01
N PHE A 137 8.39 19.50 -10.22
CA PHE A 137 7.10 18.97 -10.70
C PHE A 137 5.90 19.44 -9.84
N GLY A 138 6.09 19.58 -8.53
CA GLY A 138 5.08 20.09 -7.59
C GLY A 138 5.01 21.62 -7.47
N GLY A 139 5.91 22.35 -8.11
CA GLY A 139 6.15 23.78 -7.89
C GLY A 139 6.84 24.06 -6.56
N GLN A 140 7.22 25.32 -6.33
CA GLN A 140 7.79 25.76 -5.05
C GLN A 140 6.67 26.06 -4.05
N GLN A 141 6.27 25.04 -3.27
CA GLN A 141 5.31 25.20 -2.19
C GLN A 141 6.01 25.75 -0.93
N THR A 142 5.56 26.89 -0.40
CA THR A 142 6.06 27.42 0.88
C THR A 142 5.50 26.60 2.06
N LEU A 143 6.12 26.73 3.24
CA LEU A 143 5.56 26.12 4.46
C LEU A 143 4.16 26.66 4.77
N GLU A 144 3.92 27.95 4.55
CA GLU A 144 2.60 28.54 4.74
C GLU A 144 1.57 27.98 3.75
N ASP A 145 1.92 27.86 2.46
CA ASP A 145 1.04 27.22 1.46
C ASP A 145 0.73 25.77 1.84
N ARG A 146 1.74 25.05 2.37
CA ARG A 146 1.57 23.70 2.86
C ARG A 146 0.61 23.65 4.04
N GLU A 147 0.76 24.50 5.04
CA GLU A 147 -0.16 24.55 6.18
C GLU A 147 -1.58 24.91 5.76
N ASN A 148 -1.73 25.96 4.94
CA ASN A 148 -3.02 26.41 4.42
C ASN A 148 -3.73 25.34 3.56
N SER A 149 -2.96 24.48 2.87
CA SER A 149 -3.52 23.43 2.02
C SER A 149 -4.31 22.36 2.76
N TYR A 150 -4.08 22.16 4.06
CA TYR A 150 -4.81 21.15 4.83
C TYR A 150 -6.25 21.56 5.18
N HIS A 151 -6.66 22.80 4.96
CA HIS A 151 -8.04 23.24 5.18
C HIS A 151 -8.93 22.88 3.98
N ALA A 152 -9.98 22.11 4.20
CA ALA A 152 -10.99 21.76 3.19
C ALA A 152 -11.91 22.95 2.94
N LYS A 153 -11.48 23.82 2.03
CA LYS A 153 -12.19 25.01 1.54
C LYS A 153 -11.95 25.17 0.04
N ASN A 154 -12.70 26.07 -0.59
CA ASN A 154 -12.42 26.50 -1.95
C ASN A 154 -10.99 27.04 -2.01
N GLN A 155 -10.12 26.41 -2.79
CA GLN A 155 -8.70 26.76 -2.81
C GLN A 155 -8.01 26.40 -4.11
N MET A 156 -6.84 27.00 -4.31
CA MET A 156 -5.89 26.66 -5.36
C MET A 156 -4.71 25.94 -4.72
N LEU A 157 -4.45 24.70 -5.15
CA LEU A 157 -3.58 23.76 -4.46
C LEU A 157 -2.37 23.35 -5.32
N HIS A 158 -1.19 23.31 -4.72
CA HIS A 158 -0.05 22.58 -5.30
C HIS A 158 -0.38 21.09 -5.34
N CYS A 159 -0.38 20.48 -6.53
CA CYS A 159 -0.74 19.07 -6.66
C CYS A 159 -0.08 18.42 -7.89
N GLY A 160 1.20 18.71 -8.11
CA GLY A 160 1.94 18.29 -9.30
C GLY A 160 1.56 19.07 -10.57
N PHE A 161 2.29 18.80 -11.65
CA PHE A 161 2.13 19.40 -12.98
C PHE A 161 2.28 20.93 -13.02
N VAL A 162 3.11 21.50 -12.14
CA VAL A 162 3.41 22.94 -12.16
C VAL A 162 4.48 23.21 -13.21
N ARG A 163 4.18 24.12 -14.15
CA ARG A 163 5.12 24.55 -15.21
C ARG A 163 6.02 25.66 -14.69
N GLY A 164 7.24 25.73 -15.22
CA GLY A 164 8.13 26.87 -14.99
C GLY A 164 7.61 28.12 -15.72
N ASN A 165 8.15 29.29 -15.34
CA ASN A 165 7.74 30.58 -15.90
C ASN A 165 8.29 30.88 -17.30
N THR A 166 9.16 30.03 -17.83
CA THR A 166 9.63 30.14 -19.22
C THR A 166 9.09 28.99 -20.05
N SER A 167 8.79 29.26 -21.33
CA SER A 167 8.24 28.30 -22.30
C SER A 167 9.08 27.03 -22.48
N HIS A 168 10.34 27.04 -22.05
CA HIS A 168 11.26 25.91 -22.11
C HIS A 168 11.07 24.89 -20.97
N TYR A 169 10.51 25.30 -19.83
CA TYR A 169 10.36 24.42 -18.67
C TYR A 169 8.94 23.85 -18.56
N LYS A 170 8.72 22.71 -19.22
CA LYS A 170 7.55 21.87 -18.96
C LYS A 170 7.59 21.31 -17.54
N SER A 171 6.42 20.99 -16.99
CA SER A 171 6.30 20.40 -15.66
C SER A 171 6.98 19.03 -15.54
N GLY A 172 7.22 18.33 -16.66
CA GLY A 172 7.58 16.91 -16.69
C GLY A 172 6.34 16.02 -16.62
N PHE A 173 6.56 14.70 -16.70
CA PHE A 173 5.53 13.66 -16.87
C PHE A 173 4.70 13.88 -18.15
N ASP A 174 5.40 14.06 -19.26
CA ASP A 174 4.79 14.42 -20.53
C ASP A 174 4.09 13.21 -21.16
N ILE A 175 2.78 13.35 -21.41
CA ILE A 175 1.94 12.39 -22.13
C ILE A 175 1.55 13.00 -23.47
N ASN A 176 1.42 12.18 -24.51
CA ASN A 176 0.99 12.65 -25.83
C ASN A 176 -0.48 13.14 -25.80
N GLU A 177 -0.85 14.07 -26.67
CA GLU A 177 -2.18 14.68 -26.63
C GLU A 177 -3.32 13.69 -26.94
N LYS A 178 -3.12 12.74 -27.86
CA LYS A 178 -4.13 11.72 -28.18
C LYS A 178 -4.49 10.85 -26.97
N ASP A 179 -3.48 10.46 -26.20
CA ASP A 179 -3.68 9.70 -24.97
C ASP A 179 -4.35 10.55 -23.90
N LYS A 180 -4.01 11.84 -23.78
CA LYS A 180 -4.71 12.75 -22.86
C LYS A 180 -6.19 12.88 -23.22
N GLU A 181 -6.54 13.01 -24.50
CA GLU A 181 -7.94 13.06 -24.96
C GLU A 181 -8.71 11.80 -24.55
N ILE A 182 -8.11 10.62 -24.73
CA ILE A 182 -8.72 9.35 -24.31
C ILE A 182 -8.85 9.30 -22.78
N MET A 183 -7.80 9.69 -22.05
CA MET A 183 -7.79 9.71 -20.58
C MET A 183 -8.85 10.67 -20.02
N ASN A 184 -9.08 11.80 -20.68
CA ASN A 184 -10.11 12.77 -20.32
C ASN A 184 -11.53 12.22 -20.47
N ASN A 185 -11.76 11.22 -21.31
CA ASN A 185 -13.09 10.62 -21.51
C ASN A 185 -13.35 9.43 -20.57
N CYS A 186 -12.38 9.01 -19.78
CA CYS A 186 -12.54 7.88 -18.87
C CYS A 186 -13.37 8.23 -17.64
N THR A 187 -14.52 7.58 -17.48
CA THR A 187 -15.38 7.76 -16.30
C THR A 187 -14.97 6.84 -15.13
N VAL A 188 -14.52 5.63 -15.42
CA VAL A 188 -13.97 4.68 -14.43
C VAL A 188 -12.61 4.21 -14.92
N VAL A 189 -11.60 4.25 -14.05
CA VAL A 189 -10.22 3.95 -14.42
C VAL A 189 -9.60 2.92 -13.50
N VAL A 190 -8.97 1.90 -14.06
CA VAL A 190 -7.95 1.10 -13.37
C VAL A 190 -6.60 1.55 -13.90
N SER A 191 -5.70 1.97 -13.01
CA SER A 191 -4.38 2.47 -13.38
C SER A 191 -3.24 1.74 -12.68
N SER A 192 -2.12 1.61 -13.39
CA SER A 192 -0.86 1.07 -12.88
C SER A 192 0.32 1.78 -13.55
N CYS A 193 1.55 1.57 -13.07
CA CYS A 193 2.74 2.04 -13.79
C CYS A 193 3.91 1.08 -13.65
N ILE A 194 4.76 1.03 -14.68
CA ILE A 194 6.07 0.36 -14.60
C ILE A 194 7.11 1.35 -15.15
N PHE A 195 7.98 1.83 -14.27
CA PHE A 195 9.08 2.72 -14.64
C PHE A 195 10.42 2.05 -14.37
N GLY A 196 11.41 2.30 -15.24
CA GLY A 196 12.78 1.80 -15.09
C GLY A 196 12.86 0.27 -15.11
N ASN A 197 11.94 -0.41 -15.79
CA ASN A 197 11.84 -1.87 -15.86
C ASN A 197 11.87 -2.54 -14.48
N SER A 198 11.20 -1.95 -13.50
CA SER A 198 11.17 -2.44 -12.11
C SER A 198 10.36 -3.74 -11.94
N ASP A 199 9.42 -4.01 -12.84
CA ASP A 199 8.46 -5.10 -12.72
C ASP A 199 8.15 -5.79 -14.05
N PHE A 200 7.57 -6.99 -13.96
CA PHE A 200 6.95 -7.67 -15.09
C PHE A 200 5.55 -7.11 -15.36
N LEU A 201 5.11 -7.09 -16.62
CA LEU A 201 3.75 -6.72 -16.94
C LEU A 201 2.75 -7.73 -16.38
N ARG A 202 1.87 -7.28 -15.48
CA ARG A 202 0.76 -8.08 -14.95
C ARG A 202 -0.55 -7.67 -15.63
N ARG A 203 -1.00 -8.48 -16.60
CA ARG A 203 -2.30 -8.28 -17.26
C ARG A 203 -3.44 -8.58 -16.29
N PRO A 204 -4.54 -7.79 -16.26
CA PRO A 204 -5.70 -8.08 -15.43
C PRO A 204 -6.34 -9.40 -15.86
N THR A 205 -7.01 -10.10 -14.95
CA THR A 205 -7.62 -11.41 -15.24
C THR A 205 -8.87 -11.24 -16.12
N LYS A 206 -8.71 -11.16 -17.44
CA LYS A 206 -9.77 -10.84 -18.42
C LYS A 206 -11.05 -11.70 -18.33
N HIS A 207 -10.95 -12.96 -17.92
CA HIS A 207 -12.11 -13.85 -17.78
C HIS A 207 -12.93 -13.59 -16.51
N LYS A 208 -12.39 -12.84 -15.54
CA LYS A 208 -13.10 -12.39 -14.33
C LYS A 208 -13.84 -11.06 -14.54
N MET A 209 -13.82 -10.52 -15.77
CA MET A 209 -14.39 -9.22 -16.10
C MET A 209 -15.54 -9.37 -17.08
N GLY A 210 -16.67 -8.76 -16.75
CA GLY A 210 -17.87 -8.76 -17.59
C GLY A 210 -17.69 -7.93 -18.88
N THR A 211 -18.64 -8.05 -19.80
CA THR A 211 -18.65 -7.26 -21.04
C THR A 211 -18.79 -5.77 -20.74
N TYR A 212 -19.69 -5.39 -19.82
CA TYR A 212 -19.87 -4.01 -19.38
C TYR A 212 -18.54 -3.38 -18.95
N THR A 213 -17.77 -4.05 -18.09
CA THR A 213 -16.48 -3.56 -17.60
C THR A 213 -15.46 -3.41 -18.72
N LYS A 214 -15.36 -4.38 -19.64
CA LYS A 214 -14.41 -4.31 -20.75
C LYS A 214 -14.68 -3.13 -21.69
N THR A 215 -15.93 -2.67 -21.76
CA THR A 215 -16.34 -1.54 -22.60
C THR A 215 -16.23 -0.21 -21.87
N ASN A 216 -16.64 -0.16 -20.60
CA ASN A 216 -16.84 1.11 -19.87
C ASN A 216 -15.68 1.48 -18.91
N VAL A 217 -14.79 0.53 -18.57
CA VAL A 217 -13.66 0.78 -17.67
C VAL A 217 -12.38 0.95 -18.48
N CYS A 218 -11.72 2.10 -18.29
CA CYS A 218 -10.41 2.37 -18.84
C CYS A 218 -9.33 1.63 -18.04
N PHE A 219 -8.54 0.79 -18.70
CA PHE A 219 -7.35 0.17 -18.11
C PHE A 219 -6.11 0.87 -18.66
N MET A 220 -5.39 1.61 -17.80
CA MET A 220 -4.28 2.46 -18.20
C MET A 220 -2.99 2.05 -17.50
N ILE A 221 -1.91 1.83 -18.24
CA ILE A 221 -0.60 1.55 -17.65
C ILE A 221 0.44 2.56 -18.12
N PHE A 222 1.06 3.28 -17.17
CA PHE A 222 2.07 4.28 -17.47
C PHE A 222 3.45 3.63 -17.52
N MET A 223 4.23 3.92 -18.58
CA MET A 223 5.56 3.35 -18.77
C MET A 223 6.53 4.38 -19.36
N ASP A 224 7.81 4.24 -19.04
CA ASP A 224 8.89 4.94 -19.74
C ASP A 224 9.36 4.14 -20.97
N ALA A 225 10.08 4.80 -21.87
CA ALA A 225 10.54 4.21 -23.13
C ALA A 225 11.40 2.95 -22.91
N LEU A 226 12.24 2.95 -21.88
CA LEU A 226 13.09 1.81 -21.54
C LEU A 226 12.25 0.59 -21.13
N THR A 227 11.23 0.78 -20.29
CA THR A 227 10.33 -0.31 -19.89
C THR A 227 9.57 -0.84 -21.09
N LEU A 228 9.03 0.04 -21.93
CA LEU A 228 8.27 -0.37 -23.12
C LEU A 228 9.14 -1.19 -24.08
N ALA A 229 10.36 -0.74 -24.37
CA ALA A 229 11.31 -1.47 -25.19
C ALA A 229 11.60 -2.87 -24.60
N LYS A 230 11.84 -2.95 -23.28
CA LYS A 230 12.11 -4.23 -22.64
C LYS A 230 10.91 -5.18 -22.72
N LEU A 231 9.71 -4.69 -22.46
CA LEU A 231 8.49 -5.51 -22.54
C LEU A 231 8.23 -6.01 -23.97
N SER A 232 8.52 -5.19 -24.99
CA SER A 232 8.44 -5.62 -26.39
C SER A 232 9.38 -6.79 -26.69
N THR A 233 10.61 -6.78 -26.16
CA THR A 233 11.54 -7.93 -26.32
C THR A 233 11.05 -9.21 -25.63
N GLU A 234 10.14 -9.08 -24.65
CA GLU A 234 9.52 -10.19 -23.93
C GLU A 234 8.18 -10.62 -24.56
N GLY A 235 7.88 -10.15 -25.77
CA GLY A 235 6.64 -10.47 -26.49
C GLY A 235 5.41 -9.70 -26.01
N ASN A 236 5.59 -8.64 -25.21
CA ASN A 236 4.50 -7.74 -24.79
C ASN A 236 4.48 -6.49 -25.68
N VAL A 237 4.15 -6.70 -26.95
CA VAL A 237 4.03 -5.62 -27.93
C VAL A 237 2.60 -5.07 -27.90
N PRO A 238 2.41 -3.74 -27.82
CA PRO A 238 1.08 -3.14 -27.97
C PRO A 238 0.46 -3.46 -29.33
N ASP A 239 -0.84 -3.71 -29.36
CA ASP A 239 -1.61 -3.86 -30.60
C ASP A 239 -1.76 -2.52 -31.36
N GLU A 240 -2.46 -2.53 -32.50
CA GLU A 240 -2.75 -1.35 -33.31
C GLU A 240 -3.48 -0.22 -32.53
N ASN A 241 -4.20 -0.59 -31.47
CA ASN A 241 -4.91 0.34 -30.59
C ASN A 241 -4.03 0.79 -29.41
N GLY A 242 -2.76 0.40 -29.36
CA GLY A 242 -1.83 0.71 -28.28
C GLY A 242 -2.09 -0.07 -26.99
N LYS A 243 -2.73 -1.25 -27.06
CA LYS A 243 -3.07 -2.07 -25.90
C LYS A 243 -2.25 -3.35 -25.80
N ILE A 244 -1.98 -3.78 -24.57
CA ILE A 244 -1.46 -5.11 -24.23
C ILE A 244 -2.50 -5.84 -23.36
N GLY A 245 -3.34 -6.66 -24.00
CA GLY A 245 -4.50 -7.23 -23.35
C GLY A 245 -5.55 -6.15 -23.08
N LEU A 246 -5.86 -5.88 -21.80
CA LEU A 246 -6.77 -4.78 -21.44
C LEU A 246 -6.03 -3.46 -21.26
N TRP A 247 -4.76 -3.50 -20.89
CA TRP A 247 -3.98 -2.30 -20.60
C TRP A 247 -3.73 -1.49 -21.87
N ARG A 248 -4.23 -0.26 -21.94
CA ARG A 248 -3.69 0.76 -22.85
C ARG A 248 -2.37 1.27 -22.29
N VAL A 249 -1.33 1.23 -23.12
CA VAL A 249 0.01 1.71 -22.75
C VAL A 249 0.05 3.22 -22.92
N ILE A 250 0.42 3.92 -21.84
CA ILE A 250 0.63 5.36 -21.82
C ILE A 250 2.13 5.61 -21.68
N LEU A 251 2.76 6.04 -22.78
CA LEU A 251 4.18 6.36 -22.79
C LEU A 251 4.42 7.74 -22.14
N VAL A 252 5.18 7.75 -21.05
CA VAL A 252 5.55 8.97 -20.32
C VAL A 252 6.97 9.39 -20.72
N LYS A 253 7.11 10.64 -21.14
CA LYS A 253 8.39 11.29 -21.43
C LYS A 253 8.74 12.30 -20.34
N ASN A 254 10.01 12.70 -20.27
CA ASN A 254 10.49 13.74 -19.34
C ASN A 254 10.05 13.44 -17.89
N LEU A 255 10.48 12.29 -17.36
CA LEU A 255 10.08 11.85 -16.02
C LEU A 255 10.47 12.90 -14.96
N PRO A 256 9.57 13.23 -14.03
CA PRO A 256 9.78 14.35 -13.10
C PRO A 256 10.82 14.08 -12.00
N TYR A 257 11.20 12.82 -11.79
CA TYR A 257 12.16 12.43 -10.76
C TYR A 257 13.14 11.39 -11.27
N ILE A 258 14.37 11.45 -10.74
CA ILE A 258 15.39 10.42 -10.91
C ILE A 258 14.98 9.13 -10.17
N ASP A 259 14.37 9.25 -8.99
CA ASP A 259 13.81 8.09 -8.26
C ASP A 259 12.53 7.61 -8.95
N MET A 260 12.63 6.47 -9.66
CA MET A 260 11.49 5.84 -10.33
C MET A 260 10.34 5.48 -9.39
N ARG A 261 10.63 5.21 -8.10
CA ARG A 261 9.58 4.97 -7.10
C ARG A 261 8.77 6.23 -6.84
N LYS A 262 9.43 7.40 -6.84
CA LYS A 262 8.81 8.72 -6.68
C LYS A 262 8.00 9.07 -7.94
N THR A 263 8.53 8.79 -9.13
CA THR A 263 7.78 8.91 -10.40
C THR A 263 6.51 8.06 -10.41
N GLY A 264 6.57 6.83 -9.89
CA GLY A 264 5.38 5.97 -9.74
C GLY A 264 4.30 6.53 -8.79
N LYS A 265 4.61 7.53 -7.97
CA LYS A 265 3.63 8.19 -7.09
C LYS A 265 2.72 9.15 -7.84
N VAL A 266 3.12 9.62 -9.02
CA VAL A 266 2.31 10.50 -9.87
C VAL A 266 1.01 9.80 -10.28
N PRO A 267 1.03 8.66 -11.02
CA PRO A 267 -0.22 8.00 -11.39
C PRO A 267 -0.95 7.35 -10.22
N LYS A 268 -0.24 7.06 -9.12
CA LYS A 268 -0.82 6.57 -7.86
C LYS A 268 -1.73 7.59 -7.19
N PHE A 269 -1.21 8.77 -6.89
CA PHE A 269 -1.95 9.75 -6.10
C PHE A 269 -2.73 10.73 -6.97
N LEU A 270 -2.18 11.13 -8.11
CA LEU A 270 -2.73 12.20 -8.94
C LEU A 270 -3.68 11.69 -10.03
N SER A 271 -4.41 10.61 -9.78
CA SER A 271 -5.35 10.06 -10.78
C SER A 271 -6.44 11.07 -11.14
N HIS A 272 -6.90 11.88 -10.20
CA HIS A 272 -7.87 12.96 -10.48
C HIS A 272 -7.28 14.09 -11.35
N ARG A 273 -5.95 14.27 -11.36
CA ARG A 273 -5.28 15.20 -12.28
C ARG A 273 -5.09 14.60 -13.68
N LEU A 274 -4.88 13.28 -13.74
CA LEU A 274 -4.65 12.54 -14.99
C LEU A 274 -5.95 12.18 -15.72
N PHE A 275 -7.05 12.01 -14.99
CA PHE A 275 -8.35 11.59 -15.51
C PHE A 275 -9.44 12.55 -14.97
N PRO A 276 -9.54 13.78 -15.51
CA PRO A 276 -10.39 14.82 -14.95
C PRO A 276 -11.89 14.49 -14.96
N SER A 277 -12.36 13.64 -15.88
CA SER A 277 -13.76 13.18 -15.93
C SER A 277 -14.01 11.87 -15.17
N ALA A 278 -12.98 11.29 -14.54
CA ALA A 278 -13.16 10.05 -13.81
C ALA A 278 -13.96 10.29 -12.54
N ARG A 279 -15.02 9.52 -12.35
CA ARG A 279 -15.79 9.44 -11.11
C ARG A 279 -15.15 8.49 -10.11
N TYR A 280 -14.53 7.42 -10.62
CA TYR A 280 -13.86 6.40 -9.80
C TYR A 280 -12.50 6.02 -10.38
N SER A 281 -11.56 5.71 -9.49
CA SER A 281 -10.30 5.09 -9.88
C SER A 281 -9.83 3.98 -8.94
N ILE A 282 -9.18 2.98 -9.53
CA ILE A 282 -8.48 1.90 -8.83
C ILE A 282 -7.00 1.98 -9.18
N TRP A 283 -6.17 2.34 -8.21
CA TRP A 283 -4.72 2.21 -8.34
C TRP A 283 -4.27 0.80 -8.01
N VAL A 284 -3.39 0.24 -8.82
CA VAL A 284 -2.81 -1.09 -8.65
C VAL A 284 -1.30 -1.03 -8.88
N ASP A 285 -0.52 -1.43 -7.88
CA ASP A 285 0.94 -1.56 -8.00
C ASP A 285 1.32 -2.56 -9.11
N SER A 286 2.40 -2.29 -9.83
CA SER A 286 2.86 -3.10 -10.96
C SER A 286 3.12 -4.56 -10.63
N LYS A 287 3.46 -4.86 -9.38
CA LYS A 287 3.67 -6.23 -8.90
C LYS A 287 2.35 -6.98 -8.69
N MET A 288 1.19 -6.34 -8.89
CA MET A 288 -0.13 -6.93 -8.65
C MET A 288 -0.91 -7.19 -9.93
N ARG A 289 -1.75 -8.21 -9.90
CA ARG A 289 -2.77 -8.50 -10.92
C ARG A 289 -4.15 -8.32 -10.32
N VAL A 290 -4.98 -7.46 -10.91
CA VAL A 290 -6.41 -7.40 -10.60
C VAL A 290 -7.07 -8.72 -10.97
N ASN A 291 -7.78 -9.31 -10.01
CA ASN A 291 -8.36 -10.65 -10.09
C ASN A 291 -9.87 -10.69 -9.79
N ALA A 292 -10.51 -9.52 -9.80
CA ALA A 292 -11.96 -9.34 -9.68
C ALA A 292 -12.41 -8.21 -10.62
N ASP A 293 -13.71 -8.13 -10.89
CA ASP A 293 -14.26 -7.07 -11.74
C ASP A 293 -14.14 -5.70 -11.03
N PRO A 294 -13.53 -4.67 -11.65
CA PRO A 294 -13.42 -3.31 -11.11
C PRO A 294 -14.72 -2.71 -10.59
N MET A 295 -15.86 -2.96 -11.24
CA MET A 295 -17.13 -2.41 -10.81
C MET A 295 -17.60 -3.05 -9.50
N LEU A 296 -17.38 -4.37 -9.33
CA LEU A 296 -17.65 -5.08 -8.08
C LEU A 296 -16.70 -4.65 -6.96
N ILE A 297 -15.44 -4.33 -7.28
CA ILE A 297 -14.49 -3.77 -6.32
C ILE A 297 -14.97 -2.40 -5.82
N ILE A 298 -15.36 -1.50 -6.73
CA ILE A 298 -15.89 -0.18 -6.38
C ILE A 298 -17.14 -0.33 -5.51
N GLU A 299 -18.07 -1.19 -5.91
CA GLU A 299 -19.29 -1.43 -5.16
C GLU A 299 -19.01 -1.94 -3.73
N TYR A 300 -18.14 -2.93 -3.59
CA TYR A 300 -17.85 -3.53 -2.29
C TYR A 300 -17.07 -2.58 -1.35
N PHE A 301 -16.02 -1.92 -1.85
CA PHE A 301 -15.12 -1.13 -1.00
C PHE A 301 -15.56 0.31 -0.79
N LEU A 302 -16.36 0.87 -1.71
CA LEU A 302 -16.89 2.22 -1.62
C LEU A 302 -18.38 2.21 -1.33
N TRP A 303 -19.20 1.68 -2.24
CA TRP A 303 -20.66 1.87 -2.20
C TRP A 303 -21.30 1.24 -0.96
N ARG A 304 -21.03 -0.05 -0.69
CA ARG A 304 -21.54 -0.72 0.54
C ARG A 304 -21.01 -0.13 1.83
N LYS A 305 -19.85 0.55 1.76
CA LYS A 305 -19.16 1.12 2.93
C LYS A 305 -19.48 2.60 3.14
N GLY A 306 -20.23 3.23 2.22
CA GLY A 306 -20.47 4.67 2.24
C GLY A 306 -19.17 5.47 2.25
N ALA A 307 -18.12 4.96 1.59
CA ALA A 307 -16.78 5.53 1.62
C ALA A 307 -16.40 6.15 0.26
N GLU A 308 -15.59 7.20 0.28
CA GLU A 308 -15.02 7.86 -0.91
C GLU A 308 -13.56 7.47 -1.18
N TYR A 309 -12.91 6.85 -0.20
CA TYR A 309 -11.53 6.39 -0.31
C TYR A 309 -11.37 5.07 0.43
N ALA A 310 -10.77 4.08 -0.22
CA ALA A 310 -10.48 2.80 0.39
C ALA A 310 -9.05 2.34 0.14
N ILE A 311 -8.39 1.87 1.19
CA ILE A 311 -7.03 1.32 1.14
C ILE A 311 -6.89 0.18 2.14
N SER A 312 -6.06 -0.79 1.81
CA SER A 312 -5.73 -1.86 2.74
C SER A 312 -4.85 -1.33 3.87
N ARG A 313 -5.06 -1.81 5.10
CA ARG A 313 -4.03 -1.74 6.13
C ARG A 313 -2.85 -2.64 5.77
N HIS A 314 -1.67 -2.32 6.28
CA HIS A 314 -0.50 -3.16 6.12
C HIS A 314 -0.67 -4.49 6.89
N TYR A 315 -0.18 -5.58 6.30
CA TYR A 315 -0.41 -6.97 6.75
C TYR A 315 0.37 -7.39 8.01
N ASP A 316 1.21 -6.50 8.54
CA ASP A 316 2.15 -6.80 9.63
C ASP A 316 2.24 -5.62 10.59
N ARG A 317 2.76 -4.49 10.10
CA ARG A 317 2.94 -3.27 10.88
C ARG A 317 1.69 -2.38 10.89
N SER A 318 1.43 -1.76 12.03
CA SER A 318 0.31 -0.81 12.22
C SER A 318 0.74 0.57 12.71
N CYS A 319 1.99 0.72 13.15
CA CYS A 319 2.49 1.96 13.75
C CYS A 319 3.63 2.57 12.93
N VAL A 320 3.59 3.89 12.71
CA VAL A 320 4.62 4.63 11.97
C VAL A 320 6.00 4.49 12.62
N TRP A 321 6.08 4.41 13.94
CA TRP A 321 7.35 4.19 14.66
C TRP A 321 8.03 2.88 14.23
N GLU A 322 7.25 1.81 14.07
CA GLU A 322 7.76 0.52 13.61
C GLU A 322 8.15 0.57 12.13
N GLU A 323 7.35 1.27 11.32
CA GLU A 323 7.64 1.46 9.89
C GLU A 323 8.92 2.26 9.66
N VAL A 324 9.19 3.32 10.44
CA VAL A 324 10.46 4.08 10.40
C VAL A 324 11.65 3.16 10.64
N LEU A 325 11.62 2.40 11.74
CA LEU A 325 12.69 1.46 12.08
C LEU A 325 12.87 0.40 11.00
N GLN A 326 11.77 -0.10 10.42
CA GLN A 326 11.83 -1.10 9.37
C GLN A 326 12.41 -0.55 8.05
N ASN A 327 12.09 0.70 7.69
CA ASN A 327 12.67 1.35 6.51
C ASN A 327 14.19 1.52 6.65
N LYS A 328 14.65 1.94 7.84
CA LYS A 328 16.09 2.06 8.14
C LYS A 328 16.77 0.69 8.13
N ARG A 329 16.19 -0.29 8.82
CA ARG A 329 16.72 -1.67 8.86
C ARG A 329 16.89 -2.29 7.47
N LEU A 330 15.95 -2.03 6.56
CA LEU A 330 15.97 -2.56 5.19
C LEU A 330 16.69 -1.62 4.20
N ASN A 331 17.33 -0.55 4.69
CA ASN A 331 18.01 0.48 3.89
C ASN A 331 17.16 0.96 2.68
N LYS A 332 15.87 1.23 2.92
CA LYS A 332 14.91 1.58 1.86
C LYS A 332 15.02 3.02 1.39
N TYR A 333 15.60 3.89 2.22
CA TYR A 333 15.82 5.29 1.93
C TYR A 333 16.91 5.83 2.87
N ASN A 334 17.43 7.02 2.58
CA ASN A 334 18.41 7.68 3.43
C ASN A 334 17.86 7.86 4.87
N HIS A 335 18.62 7.41 5.87
CA HIS A 335 18.21 7.40 7.27
C HIS A 335 18.00 8.80 7.84
N THR A 336 18.85 9.75 7.49
CA THR A 336 18.75 11.15 7.95
C THR A 336 17.45 11.78 7.44
N LEU A 337 17.14 11.60 6.16
CA LEU A 337 15.90 12.12 5.57
C LEU A 337 14.64 11.46 6.16
N ILE A 338 14.72 10.16 6.52
CA ILE A 338 13.64 9.49 7.26
C ILE A 338 13.46 10.13 8.65
N ASP A 339 14.56 10.36 9.37
CA ASP A 339 14.51 10.92 10.72
C ASP A 339 13.99 12.37 10.71
N GLU A 340 14.41 13.20 9.74
CA GLU A 340 13.89 14.55 9.53
C GLU A 340 12.38 14.57 9.27
N GLN A 341 11.90 13.77 8.31
CA GLN A 341 10.47 13.63 8.01
C GLN A 341 9.68 13.21 9.26
N PHE A 342 10.18 12.20 9.96
CA PHE A 342 9.48 11.66 11.12
C PHE A 342 9.47 12.61 12.32
N ASN A 343 10.58 13.31 12.58
CA ASN A 343 10.65 14.31 13.63
C ASN A 343 9.72 15.48 13.35
N TYR A 344 9.63 15.93 12.10
CA TYR A 344 8.68 16.96 11.69
C TYR A 344 7.23 16.53 11.96
N TYR A 345 6.84 15.32 11.54
CA TYR A 345 5.50 14.80 11.80
C TYR A 345 5.19 14.71 13.28
N ARG A 346 6.15 14.29 14.10
CA ARG A 346 5.99 14.24 15.57
C ARG A 346 5.79 15.63 16.17
N SER A 347 6.59 16.61 15.77
CA SER A 347 6.44 17.99 16.26
C SER A 347 5.10 18.61 15.86
N ASP A 348 4.53 18.19 14.73
CA ASP A 348 3.24 18.68 14.21
C ASP A 348 2.04 17.79 14.61
N GLY A 349 2.23 16.96 15.65
CA GLY A 349 1.15 16.25 16.32
C GLY A 349 0.80 14.87 15.75
N LEU A 350 1.71 14.21 15.03
CA LEU A 350 1.59 12.77 14.79
C LEU A 350 1.74 12.01 16.11
N VAL A 351 0.69 11.28 16.48
CA VAL A 351 0.65 10.45 17.70
C VAL A 351 0.99 8.99 17.39
N ARG A 352 1.42 8.26 18.42
CA ARG A 352 1.71 6.83 18.31
C ARG A 352 0.41 6.04 18.20
N PHE A 353 0.35 5.08 17.28
CA PHE A 353 -0.81 4.20 17.15
C PHE A 353 -1.00 3.36 18.42
N ASN A 354 -2.23 3.37 18.97
CA ASN A 354 -2.62 2.55 20.11
C ASN A 354 -3.66 1.52 19.65
N GLN A 355 -3.27 0.25 19.64
CA GLN A 355 -4.15 -0.84 19.20
C GLN A 355 -5.34 -1.08 20.14
N SER A 356 -5.21 -0.70 21.42
CA SER A 356 -6.27 -0.86 22.42
C SER A 356 -7.27 0.30 22.44
N ASP A 357 -7.01 1.37 21.69
CA ASP A 357 -7.89 2.53 21.62
C ASP A 357 -9.05 2.26 20.65
N SER A 358 -10.23 2.01 21.21
CA SER A 358 -11.46 1.81 20.43
C SER A 358 -11.92 3.08 19.69
N ASN A 359 -11.43 4.25 20.09
CA ASN A 359 -11.76 5.54 19.48
C ASN A 359 -10.72 5.95 18.41
N SER A 360 -9.74 5.09 18.13
CA SER A 360 -8.74 5.38 17.11
C SER A 360 -9.41 5.71 15.78
N PRO A 361 -9.03 6.82 15.12
CA PRO A 361 -9.67 7.27 13.89
C PRO A 361 -9.41 6.33 12.71
N LEU A 362 -8.41 5.45 12.82
CA LEU A 362 -8.07 4.41 11.85
C LEU A 362 -7.74 3.10 12.58
N PRO A 363 -7.99 1.93 11.96
CA PRO A 363 -7.57 0.64 12.51
C PRO A 363 -6.05 0.38 12.41
N SER A 364 -5.32 1.23 11.69
CA SER A 364 -3.86 1.18 11.52
C SER A 364 -3.36 2.53 11.01
N PHE A 365 -2.15 2.93 11.41
CA PHE A 365 -1.45 4.10 10.86
C PHE A 365 -0.50 3.77 9.71
N VAL A 366 -0.41 2.49 9.32
CA VAL A 366 0.42 2.05 8.19
C VAL A 366 -0.46 1.37 7.14
N PRO A 367 -0.55 1.93 5.92
CA PRO A 367 -1.31 1.33 4.83
C PRO A 367 -0.45 0.33 4.04
N GLU A 368 -1.13 -0.59 3.36
CA GLU A 368 -0.59 -1.30 2.21
C GLU A 368 -1.03 -0.56 0.94
N GLY A 369 -0.17 0.35 0.48
CA GLY A 369 -0.48 1.25 -0.64
C GLY A 369 -0.40 0.62 -2.03
N SER A 370 -0.38 -0.71 -2.15
CA SER A 370 -0.32 -1.38 -3.44
C SER A 370 -1.68 -1.50 -4.14
N PHE A 371 -2.78 -1.17 -3.45
CA PHE A 371 -4.13 -1.17 -4.00
C PHE A 371 -4.96 -0.08 -3.33
N ILE A 372 -5.55 0.83 -4.12
CA ILE A 372 -6.35 1.96 -3.63
C ILE A 372 -7.60 2.09 -4.51
N VAL A 373 -8.78 2.21 -3.92
CA VAL A 373 -10.06 2.46 -4.60
C VAL A 373 -10.56 3.84 -4.20
N ARG A 374 -10.97 4.68 -5.14
CA ARG A 374 -11.37 6.07 -4.89
C ARG A 374 -12.65 6.42 -5.65
N ALA A 375 -13.54 7.14 -4.99
CA ALA A 375 -14.45 8.06 -5.62
C ALA A 375 -13.76 9.44 -5.70
N HIS A 376 -13.89 10.13 -6.82
CA HIS A 376 -13.24 11.42 -7.07
C HIS A 376 -14.07 12.59 -6.56
N THR A 377 -14.15 12.69 -5.24
CA THR A 377 -14.83 13.76 -4.50
C THR A 377 -13.83 14.87 -4.14
N PRO A 378 -14.29 16.08 -3.74
CA PRO A 378 -13.40 17.14 -3.28
C PRO A 378 -12.46 16.68 -2.14
N MET A 379 -12.98 15.98 -1.13
CA MET A 379 -12.18 15.52 0.02
C MET A 379 -11.17 14.42 -0.37
N SER A 380 -11.60 13.42 -1.17
CA SER A 380 -10.72 12.36 -1.68
C SER A 380 -9.58 12.90 -2.54
N ASN A 381 -9.88 13.89 -3.38
CA ASN A 381 -8.89 14.55 -4.24
C ASN A 381 -7.94 15.43 -3.42
N LEU A 382 -8.45 16.17 -2.43
CA LEU A 382 -7.63 16.94 -1.48
C LEU A 382 -6.65 16.04 -0.76
N PHE A 383 -7.14 14.96 -0.13
CA PHE A 383 -6.28 14.00 0.56
C PHE A 383 -5.21 13.40 -0.36
N SER A 384 -5.58 13.06 -1.61
CA SER A 384 -4.64 12.53 -2.60
C SER A 384 -3.54 13.53 -2.95
N CYS A 385 -3.87 14.82 -3.11
CA CYS A 385 -2.89 15.88 -3.33
C CYS A 385 -1.97 16.09 -2.13
N LEU A 386 -2.55 16.18 -0.93
CA LEU A 386 -1.77 16.36 0.30
C LEU A 386 -0.79 15.20 0.50
N TRP A 387 -1.25 13.96 0.32
CA TRP A 387 -0.39 12.80 0.48
C TRP A 387 0.72 12.75 -0.59
N PHE A 388 0.39 13.12 -1.84
CA PHE A 388 1.41 13.30 -2.88
C PHE A 388 2.43 14.38 -2.49
N ASN A 389 1.99 15.53 -1.98
CA ASN A 389 2.87 16.63 -1.60
C ASN A 389 3.82 16.25 -0.48
N GLU A 390 3.36 15.52 0.54
CA GLU A 390 4.22 14.99 1.59
C GLU A 390 5.31 14.06 1.02
N VAL A 391 4.94 13.20 0.09
CA VAL A 391 5.88 12.29 -0.60
C VAL A 391 6.81 13.05 -1.54
N ASN A 392 6.33 14.13 -2.17
CA ASN A 392 7.11 15.01 -3.01
C ASN A 392 8.14 15.81 -2.20
N HIS A 393 7.76 16.32 -1.04
CA HIS A 393 8.60 17.15 -0.18
C HIS A 393 9.63 16.33 0.58
N PHE A 394 9.22 15.20 1.17
CA PHE A 394 10.09 14.33 1.94
C PHE A 394 10.54 13.10 1.13
N THR A 395 10.27 11.90 1.64
CA THR A 395 10.75 10.63 1.09
C THR A 395 9.71 9.97 0.18
N SER A 396 10.16 9.08 -0.72
CA SER A 396 9.26 8.29 -1.57
C SER A 396 8.50 7.17 -0.82
N ARG A 397 8.66 7.10 0.52
CA ARG A 397 8.05 6.10 1.42
C ARG A 397 6.69 6.59 1.93
N ASP A 398 5.68 6.44 1.09
CA ASP A 398 4.29 6.84 1.36
C ASP A 398 3.66 6.27 2.64
N GLN A 399 4.14 5.13 3.13
CA GLN A 399 3.72 4.54 4.41
C GLN A 399 4.04 5.44 5.61
N LEU A 400 5.08 6.29 5.52
CA LEU A 400 5.48 7.21 6.58
C LEU A 400 4.59 8.46 6.64
N SER A 401 4.11 8.93 5.49
CA SER A 401 3.31 10.16 5.40
C SER A 401 1.81 9.92 5.56
N PHE A 402 1.31 8.71 5.26
CA PHE A 402 -0.13 8.42 5.23
C PHE A 402 -0.89 8.86 6.47
N ALA A 403 -0.52 8.34 7.65
CA ALA A 403 -1.26 8.63 8.88
C ALA A 403 -1.12 10.09 9.30
N TYR A 404 0.05 10.68 9.13
CA TYR A 404 0.23 12.11 9.38
C TYR A 404 -0.73 12.95 8.53
N THR A 405 -0.77 12.70 7.22
CA THR A 405 -1.65 13.43 6.30
C THR A 405 -3.13 13.24 6.68
N TYR A 406 -3.55 12.01 6.95
CA TYR A 406 -4.95 11.71 7.29
C TYR A 406 -5.36 12.37 8.61
N LEU A 407 -4.55 12.21 9.66
CA LEU A 407 -4.84 12.74 10.98
C LEU A 407 -4.85 14.26 11.00
N LYS A 408 -3.90 14.91 10.29
CA LYS A 408 -3.87 16.37 10.17
C LYS A 408 -5.08 16.90 9.40
N LEU A 409 -5.42 16.29 8.27
CA LEU A 409 -6.61 16.65 7.50
C LEU A 409 -7.88 16.54 8.34
N ARG A 410 -8.06 15.44 9.08
CA ARG A 410 -9.22 15.24 9.95
C ARG A 410 -9.25 16.26 11.10
N ARG A 411 -8.12 16.49 11.77
CA ARG A 411 -8.00 17.42 12.91
C ARG A 411 -8.36 18.86 12.52
N LEU A 412 -7.95 19.29 11.33
CA LEU A 412 -8.18 20.67 10.86
C LEU A 412 -9.55 20.88 10.20
N ASN A 413 -10.35 19.83 10.03
CA ASN A 413 -11.65 19.88 9.35
C ASN A 413 -12.73 19.07 10.09
N PRO A 414 -13.04 19.39 11.36
CA PRO A 414 -14.01 18.63 12.16
C PRO A 414 -15.41 18.58 11.52
N ASP A 415 -15.81 19.64 10.82
CA ASP A 415 -17.15 19.77 10.21
C ASP A 415 -17.24 19.20 8.78
N LYS A 416 -16.13 18.69 8.24
CA LYS A 416 -16.06 18.12 6.88
C LYS A 416 -15.46 16.72 6.94
N PRO A 417 -16.27 15.70 7.27
CA PRO A 417 -15.77 14.34 7.45
C PRO A 417 -15.17 13.79 6.15
N PHE A 418 -14.07 13.05 6.28
CA PHE A 418 -13.47 12.27 5.20
C PHE A 418 -13.90 10.81 5.35
N TYR A 419 -14.76 10.33 4.45
CA TYR A 419 -15.39 9.01 4.54
C TYR A 419 -14.43 7.92 4.04
N PHE A 420 -13.65 7.40 4.98
CA PHE A 420 -12.50 6.55 4.69
C PHE A 420 -12.73 5.09 5.10
N ASN A 421 -12.48 4.15 4.19
CA ASN A 421 -12.54 2.71 4.45
C ASN A 421 -11.13 2.09 4.47
N MET A 422 -10.60 1.84 5.66
CA MET A 422 -9.35 1.09 5.82
C MET A 422 -9.63 -0.40 6.03
N PHE A 423 -9.54 -1.18 4.97
CA PHE A 423 -9.92 -2.59 4.97
C PHE A 423 -8.72 -3.53 5.25
N MET A 424 -8.98 -4.82 5.43
CA MET A 424 -7.96 -5.80 5.80
C MET A 424 -7.14 -6.28 4.59
N ASP A 425 -5.85 -6.60 4.77
CA ASP A 425 -5.01 -7.09 3.67
C ASP A 425 -5.50 -8.39 3.03
N CYS A 426 -6.14 -9.26 3.81
CA CYS A 426 -6.82 -10.44 3.30
C CYS A 426 -7.90 -10.12 2.24
N GLU A 427 -8.65 -9.01 2.38
CA GLU A 427 -9.65 -8.58 1.42
C GLU A 427 -8.99 -8.07 0.13
N ARG A 428 -7.86 -7.34 0.25
CA ARG A 428 -7.01 -6.97 -0.90
C ARG A 428 -6.57 -8.21 -1.67
N ARG A 429 -6.07 -9.23 -0.96
CA ARG A 429 -5.56 -10.48 -1.56
C ARG A 429 -6.66 -11.29 -2.26
N ALA A 430 -7.92 -11.12 -1.84
CA ALA A 430 -9.05 -11.77 -2.49
C ALA A 430 -9.41 -11.13 -3.85
N VAL A 431 -9.19 -9.81 -4.01
CA VAL A 431 -9.46 -9.11 -5.29
C VAL A 431 -8.24 -8.91 -6.18
N ALA A 432 -7.03 -9.06 -5.64
CA ALA A 432 -5.81 -8.86 -6.41
C ALA A 432 -4.65 -9.77 -5.96
N LYS A 433 -3.98 -10.38 -6.94
CA LYS A 433 -2.88 -11.33 -6.72
C LYS A 433 -1.54 -10.61 -6.71
N LEU A 434 -0.75 -10.84 -5.66
CA LEU A 434 0.60 -10.31 -5.49
C LEU A 434 1.64 -11.20 -6.21
N PHE A 435 2.61 -10.57 -6.86
CA PHE A 435 3.78 -11.21 -7.45
C PHE A 435 5.07 -10.57 -6.94
N HIS A 436 6.19 -11.26 -7.16
CA HIS A 436 7.51 -10.72 -6.88
C HIS A 436 7.96 -9.74 -7.98
N HIS A 437 8.75 -8.76 -7.56
CA HIS A 437 9.47 -7.85 -8.44
C HIS A 437 10.49 -8.60 -9.31
N ARG A 438 10.95 -7.94 -10.38
CA ARG A 438 12.17 -8.40 -11.06
C ARG A 438 13.32 -8.38 -10.05
N THR A 439 14.13 -9.43 -10.05
CA THR A 439 15.44 -9.36 -9.41
C THR A 439 16.25 -8.29 -10.12
N GLN A 440 16.82 -7.35 -9.38
CA GLN A 440 17.82 -6.44 -9.95
C GLN A 440 18.94 -7.32 -10.50
N GLN A 441 19.12 -7.32 -11.82
CA GLN A 441 20.38 -7.76 -12.39
C GLN A 441 21.41 -6.75 -11.87
N LEU A 442 22.32 -7.21 -11.00
CA LEU A 442 23.50 -6.43 -10.64
C LEU A 442 24.24 -6.16 -11.95
N VAL A 443 24.13 -4.94 -12.48
CA VAL A 443 25.02 -4.50 -13.55
C VAL A 443 26.42 -4.56 -12.94
N PRO A 444 27.35 -5.38 -13.48
CA PRO A 444 28.73 -5.37 -13.00
C PRO A 444 29.25 -3.94 -13.08
N PRO A 445 30.04 -3.47 -12.10
CA PRO A 445 30.67 -2.15 -12.22
C PRO A 445 31.43 -2.09 -13.56
N PRO A 446 31.41 -0.94 -14.25
CA PRO A 446 32.18 -0.78 -15.48
C PRO A 446 33.63 -1.13 -15.17
N VAL A 447 34.18 -2.07 -15.96
CA VAL A 447 35.61 -2.36 -15.94
C VAL A 447 36.30 -1.06 -16.33
N THR A 448 36.98 -0.43 -15.37
CA THR A 448 37.81 0.75 -15.64
C THR A 448 38.92 0.35 -16.60
N PRO A 449 39.23 1.18 -17.61
CA PRO A 449 40.26 0.90 -18.62
C PRO A 449 41.64 0.58 -18.05
#